data_AF-A0A388QNN5-F1
#
_entry.id   AF-A0A388QNN5-F1
#
_cell.length_a   1.000
_cell.length_b   1.000
_cell.length_c   1.000
_cell.angle_alpha   90.00
_cell.angle_beta   90.00
_cell.angle_gamma   90.00
#
_symmetry.space_group_name_H-M   'P 1'
#
loop_
_entity.id
_entity.type
_entity.pdbx_description
1 polymer ?
#
loop_
_entity_poly.entity_id
_entity_poly.type
_entity_poly.pdbx_seq_one_letter_code
_entity_poly.pdbx_strand_id
1 'polypeptide(L)'
;MAFNARSNPQRDERKRVANALTLPGMYYDHAVQGKSLFGHFILGERRTRLPSGGTRRELVTGGRNRFDVEGRVLPQYALLVVEQYAAGVEPSETAPVAAVDFFYADRGEVRLKPGRTLPAGAMPLTVKTVADNGTLRLTLDPQGLKGAAAFGLVDLLAGLTQATDTVESASLTHVDWRHEVEQIKANSSR
;
A
#
# COMPACT_ATOMS: atom_id res chain seq x y z
N MET A 1 -39.64 11.49 23.52
CA MET A 1 -39.00 10.36 22.80
C MET A 1 -37.58 10.22 23.31
N ALA A 2 -37.26 9.13 24.03
CA ALA A 2 -35.90 8.89 24.51
C ALA A 2 -35.10 8.18 23.41
N PHE A 3 -34.10 8.88 22.85
CA PHE A 3 -33.11 8.25 21.98
C PHE A 3 -32.27 7.30 22.85
N ASN A 4 -32.49 6.00 22.71
CA ASN A 4 -31.61 4.97 23.28
C ASN A 4 -30.27 5.00 22.54
N ALA A 5 -29.40 5.93 22.91
CA ALA A 5 -27.98 5.90 22.59
C ALA A 5 -27.29 4.88 23.50
N ARG A 6 -27.61 3.59 23.33
CA ARG A 6 -26.73 2.53 23.81
C ARG A 6 -25.60 2.44 22.79
N SER A 7 -24.54 3.21 23.02
CA SER A 7 -23.24 2.93 22.43
C SER A 7 -22.97 1.46 22.68
N ASN A 8 -22.85 0.67 21.62
CA ASN A 8 -22.47 -0.72 21.76
C ASN A 8 -20.94 -0.69 21.92
N PRO A 9 -20.39 -0.93 23.13
CA PRO A 9 -18.97 -0.70 23.41
C PRO A 9 -18.08 -1.50 22.46
N GLN A 10 -18.49 -2.71 22.07
CA GLN A 10 -17.78 -3.50 21.05
C GLN A 10 -17.78 -2.84 19.66
N ARG A 11 -18.84 -2.13 19.28
CA ARG A 11 -18.92 -1.42 17.99
C ARG A 11 -18.04 -0.18 18.00
N ASP A 12 -18.02 0.55 19.10
CA ASP A 12 -17.23 1.77 19.23
C ASP A 12 -15.73 1.46 19.38
N GLU A 13 -15.40 0.35 20.05
CA GLU A 13 -14.04 -0.19 20.12
C GLU A 13 -13.55 -0.68 18.76
N ARG A 14 -14.37 -1.42 17.99
CA ARG A 14 -14.06 -1.80 16.60
C ARG A 14 -13.85 -0.59 15.70
N LYS A 15 -14.67 0.46 15.84
CA LYS A 15 -14.49 1.72 15.10
C LYS A 15 -13.19 2.43 15.49
N ARG A 16 -12.85 2.47 16.78
CA ARG A 16 -11.60 3.07 17.26
C ARG A 16 -10.39 2.34 16.69
N VAL A 17 -10.40 1.01 16.71
CA VAL A 17 -9.35 0.18 16.11
C VAL A 17 -9.25 0.40 14.59
N ALA A 18 -10.38 0.39 13.88
CA ALA A 18 -10.40 0.62 12.42
C ALA A 18 -9.93 2.03 12.02
N ASN A 19 -10.12 3.03 12.88
CA ASN A 19 -9.63 4.39 12.66
C ASN A 19 -8.14 4.56 12.99
N ALA A 20 -7.59 3.72 13.87
CA ALA A 20 -6.17 3.73 14.21
C ALA A 20 -5.28 3.07 13.14
N LEU A 21 -5.86 2.18 12.32
CA LEU A 21 -5.15 1.49 11.25
C LEU A 21 -4.84 2.42 10.06
N THR A 22 -3.57 2.46 9.65
CA THR A 22 -3.21 3.02 8.34
C THR A 22 -3.70 2.11 7.21
N LEU A 23 -3.66 0.78 7.42
CA LEU A 23 -4.17 -0.21 6.48
C LEU A 23 -5.70 -0.38 6.59
N PRO A 24 -6.50 -0.29 5.51
CA PRO A 24 -7.94 -0.55 5.59
C PRO A 24 -8.22 -1.99 6.05
N GLY A 25 -9.25 -2.18 6.90
CA GLY A 25 -9.49 -3.45 7.62
C GLY A 25 -9.59 -4.72 6.76
N MET A 26 -10.03 -4.63 5.49
CA MET A 26 -10.05 -5.79 4.58
C MET A 26 -8.64 -6.34 4.29
N TYR A 27 -7.67 -5.45 4.09
CA TYR A 27 -6.28 -5.85 3.82
C TYR A 27 -5.61 -6.40 5.08
N TYR A 28 -6.01 -5.88 6.25
CA TYR A 28 -5.63 -6.44 7.53
C TYR A 28 -6.14 -7.88 7.69
N ASP A 29 -7.44 -8.11 7.47
CA ASP A 29 -8.03 -9.46 7.58
C ASP A 29 -7.37 -10.43 6.60
N HIS A 30 -7.10 -9.98 5.38
CA HIS A 30 -6.36 -10.74 4.38
C HIS A 30 -4.97 -11.15 4.88
N ALA A 31 -4.19 -10.19 5.39
CA ALA A 31 -2.83 -10.42 5.85
C ALA A 31 -2.77 -11.37 7.04
N VAL A 32 -3.69 -11.22 8.01
CA VAL A 32 -3.76 -12.09 9.19
C VAL A 32 -4.24 -13.49 8.83
N GLN A 33 -5.18 -13.63 7.89
CA GLN A 33 -5.71 -14.94 7.49
C GLN A 33 -4.82 -15.68 6.48
N GLY A 34 -3.82 -15.03 5.89
CA GLY A 34 -2.95 -15.63 4.87
C GLY A 34 -3.72 -16.09 3.63
N LYS A 35 -4.87 -15.47 3.35
CA LYS A 35 -5.65 -15.70 2.14
C LYS A 35 -5.18 -14.77 1.05
N SER A 36 -5.57 -15.04 -0.19
CA SER A 36 -5.26 -14.17 -1.31
C SER A 36 -6.35 -13.12 -1.56
N LEU A 37 -5.94 -11.97 -2.10
CA LEU A 37 -6.80 -10.82 -2.36
C LEU A 37 -7.45 -10.94 -3.72
N PHE A 38 -8.78 -10.91 -3.74
CA PHE A 38 -9.60 -10.94 -4.94
C PHE A 38 -10.75 -9.92 -4.84
N GLY A 39 -11.17 -9.38 -5.98
CA GLY A 39 -12.36 -8.53 -6.07
C GLY A 39 -12.27 -7.40 -7.09
N HIS A 40 -13.39 -6.68 -7.23
CA HIS A 40 -13.57 -5.62 -8.24
C HIS A 40 -12.81 -4.31 -7.98
N PHE A 41 -12.15 -4.21 -6.82
CA PHE A 41 -11.36 -3.04 -6.41
C PHE A 41 -9.88 -3.14 -6.84
N ILE A 42 -9.49 -4.25 -7.50
CA ILE A 42 -8.18 -4.40 -8.11
C ILE A 42 -8.13 -3.53 -9.37
N LEU A 43 -7.22 -2.56 -9.35
CA LEU A 43 -6.97 -1.61 -10.43
C LEU A 43 -5.95 -2.15 -11.44
N GLY A 44 -4.99 -2.95 -10.98
CA GLY A 44 -3.98 -3.59 -11.81
C GLY A 44 -3.41 -4.83 -11.15
N GLU A 45 -2.98 -5.80 -11.96
CA GLU A 45 -2.39 -7.05 -11.51
C GLU A 45 -1.17 -7.42 -12.37
N ARG A 46 -0.10 -7.87 -11.73
CA ARG A 46 1.08 -8.46 -12.37
C ARG A 46 1.46 -9.74 -11.65
N ARG A 47 2.00 -10.70 -12.39
CA ARG A 47 2.52 -11.97 -11.85
C ARG A 47 3.90 -12.23 -12.41
N THR A 48 4.81 -12.61 -11.53
CA THR A 48 6.20 -12.88 -11.87
C THR A 48 6.59 -14.22 -11.25
N ARG A 49 7.14 -15.13 -12.05
CA ARG A 49 7.73 -16.36 -11.53
C ARG A 49 9.06 -16.06 -10.88
N LEU A 50 9.24 -16.54 -9.66
CA LEU A 50 10.47 -16.39 -8.90
C LEU A 50 11.45 -17.51 -9.27
N PRO A 51 12.78 -17.28 -9.18
CA PRO A 51 13.79 -18.33 -9.42
C PRO A 51 13.62 -19.57 -8.53
N SER A 52 12.99 -19.42 -7.36
CA SER A 52 12.64 -20.51 -6.45
C SER A 52 11.52 -21.43 -6.95
N GLY A 53 10.90 -21.12 -8.09
CA GLY A 53 9.71 -21.81 -8.60
C GLY A 53 8.38 -21.33 -7.99
N GLY A 54 8.44 -20.38 -7.05
CA GLY A 54 7.26 -19.69 -6.52
C GLY A 54 6.74 -18.59 -7.43
N THR A 55 5.60 -18.00 -7.05
CA THR A 55 4.97 -16.90 -7.78
C THR A 55 4.92 -15.66 -6.90
N ARG A 56 5.33 -14.50 -7.44
CA ARG A 56 5.06 -13.19 -6.85
C ARG A 56 3.90 -12.55 -7.62
N ARG A 57 2.86 -12.15 -6.90
CA ARG A 57 1.70 -11.43 -7.45
C ARG A 57 1.68 -10.02 -6.87
N GLU A 58 1.54 -9.05 -7.74
CA GLU A 58 1.48 -7.63 -7.38
C GLU A 58 0.13 -7.09 -7.78
N LEU A 59 -0.58 -6.51 -6.81
CA LEU A 59 -1.92 -5.99 -6.99
C LEU A 59 -1.92 -4.52 -6.61
N VAL A 60 -2.30 -3.67 -7.56
CA VAL A 60 -2.66 -2.30 -7.22
C VAL A 60 -4.15 -2.27 -7.01
N THR A 61 -4.54 -1.74 -5.87
CA THR A 61 -5.91 -1.72 -5.41
C THR A 61 -6.34 -0.29 -5.15
N GLY A 62 -7.59 -0.01 -5.50
CA GLY A 62 -8.19 1.30 -5.36
C GLY A 62 -9.25 1.31 -4.27
N GLY A 63 -9.32 2.44 -3.59
CA GLY A 63 -10.60 3.06 -3.22
C GLY A 63 -11.59 2.21 -2.43
N ARG A 64 -11.69 2.54 -1.14
CA ARG A 64 -12.95 3.15 -0.69
C ARG A 64 -12.65 4.58 -0.26
N ASN A 65 -13.56 5.51 -0.55
CA ASN A 65 -13.53 6.81 0.13
C ASN A 65 -13.51 6.51 1.62
N ARG A 66 -12.40 6.81 2.29
CA ARG A 66 -12.41 6.92 3.74
C ARG A 66 -13.03 8.28 4.02
N PHE A 67 -13.75 8.38 5.13
CA PHE A 67 -14.25 9.65 5.62
C PHE A 67 -13.69 9.83 7.02
N ASP A 68 -13.30 11.04 7.40
CA ASP A 68 -12.94 11.34 8.78
C ASP A 68 -14.20 11.38 9.67
N VAL A 69 -14.01 11.69 10.96
CA VAL A 69 -15.12 11.71 11.93
C VAL A 69 -16.11 12.85 11.66
N GLU A 70 -15.70 13.87 10.91
CA GLU A 70 -16.54 14.97 10.42
C GLU A 70 -17.21 14.67 9.07
N GLY A 71 -16.97 13.50 8.48
CA GLY A 71 -17.56 13.10 7.20
C GLY A 71 -16.87 13.72 5.97
N ARG A 72 -15.66 14.27 6.11
CA ARG A 72 -14.85 14.74 4.98
C ARG A 72 -14.15 13.56 4.33
N VAL A 73 -14.12 13.54 2.99
CA VAL A 73 -13.41 12.51 2.22
C VAL A 73 -11.92 12.57 2.56
N LEU A 74 -11.42 11.49 3.15
CA LEU A 74 -9.99 11.24 3.31
C LEU A 74 -9.39 10.82 1.96
N PRO A 75 -8.10 11.10 1.72
CA PRO A 75 -7.43 10.73 0.49
C PRO A 75 -7.65 9.26 0.15
N GLN A 76 -8.02 8.97 -1.09
CA GLN A 76 -8.03 7.60 -1.58
C GLN A 76 -6.60 7.08 -1.53
N TYR A 77 -6.36 6.01 -0.79
CA TYR A 77 -5.08 5.32 -0.85
C TYR A 77 -5.14 4.34 -2.01
N ALA A 78 -4.21 4.46 -2.95
CA ALA A 78 -3.90 3.37 -3.84
C ALA A 78 -2.88 2.50 -3.12
N LEU A 79 -3.17 1.22 -2.92
CA LEU A 79 -2.25 0.30 -2.25
C LEU A 79 -1.69 -0.69 -3.26
N LEU A 80 -0.39 -0.88 -3.22
CA LEU A 80 0.28 -2.02 -3.80
C LEU A 80 0.33 -3.13 -2.74
N VAL A 81 -0.27 -4.27 -3.06
CA VAL A 81 -0.17 -5.51 -2.29
C VAL A 81 0.79 -6.43 -3.04
N VAL A 82 1.82 -6.92 -2.36
CA VAL A 82 2.77 -7.89 -2.90
C VAL A 82 2.55 -9.22 -2.19
N GLU A 83 1.95 -10.18 -2.88
CA GLU A 83 1.76 -11.54 -2.41
C GLU A 83 2.89 -12.43 -2.95
N GLN A 84 3.41 -13.33 -2.11
CA GLN A 84 4.32 -14.38 -2.51
C GLN A 84 3.71 -15.75 -2.19
N TYR A 85 3.83 -16.67 -3.14
CA TYR A 85 3.33 -18.03 -3.06
C TYR A 85 4.48 -19.02 -3.12
N ALA A 86 4.31 -20.15 -2.41
CA ALA A 86 5.27 -21.24 -2.45
C ALA A 86 5.41 -21.85 -3.86
N ALA A 87 6.49 -22.62 -4.08
CA ALA A 87 6.72 -23.29 -5.35
C ALA A 87 5.54 -24.20 -5.73
N GLY A 88 5.07 -24.09 -6.98
CA GLY A 88 3.93 -24.87 -7.47
C GLY A 88 2.55 -24.42 -6.99
N VAL A 89 2.46 -23.36 -6.18
CA VAL A 89 1.17 -22.76 -5.76
C VAL A 89 0.82 -21.62 -6.70
N GLU A 90 -0.25 -21.78 -7.47
CA GLU A 90 -0.77 -20.74 -8.35
C GLU A 90 -1.72 -19.80 -7.60
N PRO A 91 -1.66 -18.47 -7.83
CA PRO A 91 -2.58 -17.52 -7.21
C PRO A 91 -4.05 -17.80 -7.55
N SER A 92 -4.85 -18.05 -6.52
CA SER A 92 -6.30 -18.23 -6.59
C SER A 92 -6.95 -17.74 -5.30
N GLU A 93 -8.28 -17.56 -5.31
CA GLU A 93 -9.02 -17.02 -4.15
C GLU A 93 -8.84 -17.85 -2.87
N THR A 94 -8.61 -19.16 -3.03
CA THR A 94 -8.38 -20.09 -1.93
C THR A 94 -6.91 -20.44 -1.71
N ALA A 95 -6.00 -19.92 -2.54
CA ALA A 95 -4.58 -20.22 -2.42
C ALA A 95 -3.99 -19.59 -1.15
N PRO A 96 -3.18 -20.35 -0.38
CA PRO A 96 -2.49 -19.80 0.77
C PRO A 96 -1.38 -18.84 0.31
N VAL A 97 -1.37 -17.63 0.88
CA VAL A 97 -0.31 -16.64 0.66
C VAL A 97 0.79 -16.89 1.70
N ALA A 98 2.01 -17.14 1.22
CA ALA A 98 3.15 -17.45 2.08
C ALA A 98 3.74 -16.18 2.73
N ALA A 99 3.75 -15.07 2.00
CA ALA A 99 4.13 -13.76 2.53
C ALA A 99 3.36 -12.65 1.82
N VAL A 100 3.05 -11.58 2.56
CA VAL A 100 2.40 -10.39 2.03
C VAL A 100 3.05 -9.13 2.57
N ASP A 101 3.25 -8.16 1.69
CA ASP A 101 3.70 -6.80 2.04
C ASP A 101 2.80 -5.75 1.37
N PHE A 102 2.74 -4.57 1.99
CA PHE A 102 1.87 -3.48 1.58
C PHE A 102 2.67 -2.19 1.40
N PHE A 103 2.36 -1.47 0.33
CA PHE A 103 2.96 -0.18 0.02
C PHE A 103 1.88 0.78 -0.48
N TYR A 104 2.12 2.07 -0.38
CA TYR A 104 1.33 3.04 -1.13
C TYR A 104 1.75 3.00 -2.60
N ALA A 105 0.81 2.73 -3.50
CA ALA A 105 1.05 2.77 -4.95
C ALA A 105 1.11 4.20 -5.50
N ASP A 106 0.62 5.18 -4.75
CA ASP A 106 0.61 6.61 -5.07
C ASP A 106 1.73 7.40 -4.37
N ARG A 107 2.55 6.76 -3.53
CA ARG A 107 3.57 7.45 -2.72
C ARG A 107 4.90 6.72 -2.72
N GLY A 108 5.97 7.48 -2.83
CA GLY A 108 7.32 6.95 -2.77
C GLY A 108 8.32 7.96 -2.28
N GLU A 109 9.54 7.49 -2.11
CA GLU A 109 10.65 8.25 -1.60
C GLU A 109 11.88 7.99 -2.46
N VAL A 110 12.64 9.04 -2.74
CA VAL A 110 13.92 8.98 -3.44
C VAL A 110 14.96 9.69 -2.60
N ARG A 111 15.99 8.95 -2.21
CA ARG A 111 17.16 9.49 -1.53
C ARG A 111 18.28 9.64 -2.53
N LEU A 112 18.89 10.82 -2.58
CA LEU A 112 20.01 11.11 -3.45
C LEU A 112 21.32 10.98 -2.68
N LYS A 113 22.37 10.56 -3.37
CA LYS A 113 23.72 10.60 -2.82
C LYS A 113 24.11 12.05 -2.49
N PRO A 114 24.94 12.28 -1.46
CA PRO A 114 25.34 13.63 -1.05
C PRO A 114 25.89 14.47 -2.22
N GLY A 115 25.44 15.72 -2.33
CA GLY A 115 25.89 16.66 -3.36
C GLY A 115 25.39 16.35 -4.79
N ARG A 116 24.48 15.39 -4.96
CA ARG A 116 23.89 15.04 -6.27
C ARG A 116 22.48 15.61 -6.41
N THR A 117 22.08 15.86 -7.66
CA THR A 117 20.74 16.32 -8.03
C THR A 117 20.18 15.44 -9.14
N LEU A 118 18.86 15.29 -9.17
CA LEU A 118 18.20 14.62 -10.29
C LEU A 118 18.29 15.52 -11.54
N PRO A 119 18.48 14.94 -12.73
CA PRO A 119 18.44 15.70 -13.96
C PRO A 119 17.04 16.29 -14.17
N ALA A 120 16.98 17.45 -14.83
CA ALA A 120 15.71 18.04 -15.22
C ALA A 120 14.91 17.04 -16.08
N GLY A 121 13.63 16.84 -15.75
CA GLY A 121 12.77 15.87 -16.43
C GLY A 121 12.90 14.42 -15.96
N ALA A 122 13.71 14.13 -14.92
CA ALA A 122 13.77 12.79 -14.31
C ALA A 122 12.42 12.32 -13.74
N MET A 123 11.55 13.27 -13.40
CA MET A 123 10.22 13.01 -12.85
C MET A 123 9.13 13.36 -13.86
N PRO A 124 8.15 12.46 -14.10
CA PRO A 124 6.97 12.79 -14.90
C PRO A 124 6.17 13.94 -14.29
N LEU A 125 5.50 14.74 -15.13
CA LEU A 125 4.65 15.86 -14.69
C LEU A 125 3.48 15.42 -13.80
N THR A 126 3.09 14.15 -13.87
CA THR A 126 2.05 13.56 -13.05
C THR A 126 2.49 13.29 -11.60
N VAL A 127 3.79 13.39 -11.31
CA VAL A 127 4.37 13.16 -9.98
C VAL A 127 4.72 14.48 -9.33
N LYS A 128 4.12 14.74 -8.17
CA LYS A 128 4.49 15.88 -7.30
C LYS A 128 5.67 15.47 -6.43
N THR A 129 6.64 16.36 -6.29
CA THR A 129 7.83 16.13 -5.48
C THR A 129 7.98 17.18 -4.39
N VAL A 130 8.22 16.74 -3.15
CA VAL A 130 8.53 17.62 -2.02
C VAL A 130 9.85 17.18 -1.40
N ALA A 131 10.79 18.10 -1.26
CA ALA A 131 12.05 17.83 -0.58
C ALA A 131 11.85 17.90 0.94
N ASP A 132 12.36 16.89 1.65
CA ASP A 132 12.34 16.80 3.10
C ASP A 132 13.61 16.10 3.59
N ASN A 133 14.46 16.81 4.32
CA ASN A 133 15.67 16.26 4.98
C ASN A 133 16.56 15.37 4.09
N GLY A 134 16.82 15.80 2.85
CA GLY A 134 17.66 15.05 1.89
C GLY A 134 16.94 13.90 1.17
N THR A 135 15.63 13.77 1.39
CA THR A 135 14.76 12.81 0.69
C THR A 135 13.73 13.56 -0.14
N LEU A 136 13.49 13.10 -1.36
CA LEU A 136 12.39 13.57 -2.20
C LEU A 136 11.19 12.67 -1.97
N ARG A 137 10.15 13.22 -1.36
CA ARG A 137 8.85 12.56 -1.24
C ARG A 137 8.07 12.76 -2.52
N LEU A 138 7.58 11.67 -3.09
CA LEU A 138 6.82 11.63 -4.33
C LEU A 138 5.36 11.33 -4.01
N THR A 139 4.45 12.07 -4.63
CA THR A 139 3.01 11.80 -4.58
C THR A 139 2.42 11.87 -5.97
N LEU A 140 1.60 10.89 -6.33
CA LEU A 140 0.84 10.86 -7.56
C LEU A 140 -0.65 10.93 -7.24
N ASP A 141 -1.45 11.54 -8.12
CA ASP A 141 -2.90 11.46 -7.99
C ASP A 141 -3.36 10.02 -8.30
N PRO A 142 -4.01 9.32 -7.35
CA PRO A 142 -4.50 7.97 -7.58
C PRO A 142 -5.62 7.92 -8.65
N GLN A 143 -6.23 9.06 -9.00
CA GLN A 143 -7.22 9.13 -10.07
C GLN A 143 -6.59 8.77 -11.41
N GLY A 144 -7.02 7.64 -11.98
CA GLY A 144 -6.53 7.13 -13.26
C GLY A 144 -5.57 5.96 -13.15
N LEU A 145 -5.22 5.51 -11.94
CA LEU A 145 -4.49 4.25 -11.77
C LEU A 145 -5.35 3.07 -12.22
N LYS A 146 -5.05 2.51 -13.40
CA LYS A 146 -5.71 1.31 -13.94
C LYS A 146 -4.80 0.57 -14.90
N GLY A 147 -4.92 -0.76 -14.90
CA GLY A 147 -4.13 -1.64 -15.77
C GLY A 147 -2.63 -1.42 -15.59
N ALA A 148 -1.90 -1.27 -16.69
CA ALA A 148 -0.46 -1.05 -16.66
C ALA A 148 -0.07 0.26 -15.95
N ALA A 149 -0.87 1.32 -16.10
CA ALA A 149 -0.59 2.63 -15.50
C ALA A 149 -0.65 2.59 -13.96
N ALA A 150 -1.36 1.61 -13.38
CA ALA A 150 -1.45 1.43 -11.93
C ALA A 150 -0.08 1.22 -11.27
N PHE A 151 0.90 0.73 -12.02
CA PHE A 151 2.26 0.44 -11.56
C PHE A 151 3.27 1.49 -12.01
N GLY A 152 2.83 2.62 -12.61
CA GLY A 152 3.74 3.61 -13.18
C GLY A 152 4.76 4.16 -12.18
N LEU A 153 4.35 4.38 -10.91
CA LEU A 153 5.28 4.81 -9.86
C LEU A 153 6.26 3.70 -9.44
N VAL A 154 5.82 2.44 -9.41
CA VAL A 154 6.70 1.28 -9.15
C VAL A 154 7.80 1.22 -10.20
N ASP A 155 7.40 1.31 -11.47
CA ASP A 155 8.32 1.21 -12.61
C ASP A 155 9.27 2.42 -12.66
N LEU A 156 8.78 3.62 -12.34
CA LEU A 156 9.59 4.83 -12.25
C LEU A 156 10.70 4.68 -11.19
N LEU A 157 10.35 4.26 -9.97
CA LEU A 157 11.30 4.14 -8.86
C LEU A 157 12.34 3.04 -9.12
N ALA A 158 11.92 1.90 -9.70
CA ALA A 158 12.83 0.86 -10.13
C ALA A 158 13.80 1.38 -11.20
N GLY A 159 13.29 2.13 -12.19
CA GLY A 159 14.10 2.76 -13.23
C GLY A 159 15.11 3.77 -12.70
N LEU A 160 14.73 4.62 -11.75
CA LEU A 160 15.62 5.61 -11.13
C LEU A 160 16.81 4.96 -10.42
N THR A 161 16.57 3.84 -9.75
CA THR A 161 17.61 3.06 -9.05
C THR A 161 18.61 2.45 -10.03
N GLN A 162 18.17 2.06 -11.23
CA GLN A 162 19.01 1.42 -12.25
C GLN A 162 19.71 2.42 -13.17
N ALA A 163 19.09 3.56 -13.45
CA ALA A 163 19.51 4.46 -14.52
C ALA A 163 20.53 5.51 -14.08
N THR A 164 20.67 5.79 -12.77
CA THR A 164 21.49 6.91 -12.31
C THR A 164 22.38 6.54 -11.12
N ASP A 165 23.66 6.91 -11.19
CA ASP A 165 24.57 6.82 -10.03
C ASP A 165 24.25 7.87 -8.95
N THR A 166 23.30 8.78 -9.24
CA THR A 166 22.82 9.86 -8.37
C THR A 166 21.94 9.35 -7.23
N VAL A 167 21.15 8.30 -7.47
CA VAL A 167 20.16 7.80 -6.52
C VAL A 167 20.82 6.83 -5.54
N GLU A 168 20.65 7.08 -4.25
CA GLU A 168 21.06 6.17 -3.17
C GLU A 168 19.99 5.09 -2.95
N SER A 169 18.73 5.49 -2.91
CA SER A 169 17.58 4.58 -2.85
C SER A 169 16.34 5.21 -3.47
N ALA A 170 15.48 4.37 -4.03
CA ALA A 170 14.16 4.77 -4.49
C ALA A 170 13.16 3.63 -4.21
N SER A 171 12.11 3.91 -3.45
CA SER A 171 11.15 2.89 -3.04
C SER A 171 9.78 3.50 -2.78
N LEU A 172 8.72 2.71 -2.98
CA LEU A 172 7.41 3.09 -2.49
C LEU A 172 7.43 3.20 -0.97
N THR A 173 6.58 4.07 -0.42
CA THR A 173 6.41 4.17 1.03
C THR A 173 5.76 2.88 1.55
N HIS A 174 6.48 2.15 2.39
CA HIS A 174 6.01 0.90 2.98
C HIS A 174 4.94 1.15 4.06
N VAL A 175 3.95 0.27 4.11
CA VAL A 175 2.92 0.24 5.16
C VAL A 175 3.30 -0.87 6.14
N ASP A 176 3.82 -0.49 7.31
CA ASP A 176 4.19 -1.45 8.37
C ASP A 176 2.95 -1.95 9.13
N TRP A 177 2.15 -2.76 8.44
CA TRP A 177 0.94 -3.36 8.99
C TRP A 177 1.22 -4.33 10.15
N ARG A 178 2.42 -4.93 10.20
CA ARG A 178 2.80 -5.87 11.27
C ARG A 178 2.96 -5.14 12.59
N HIS A 179 3.55 -3.95 12.59
CA HIS A 179 3.57 -3.10 13.78
C HIS A 179 2.16 -2.76 14.26
N GLU A 180 1.24 -2.44 13.34
CA GLU A 180 -0.17 -2.18 13.68
C GLU A 180 -0.88 -3.40 14.27
N VAL A 181 -0.60 -4.61 13.76
CA VAL A 181 -1.12 -5.87 14.33
C VAL A 181 -0.71 -6.03 15.78
N GLU A 182 0.57 -5.82 16.08
CA GLU A 182 1.06 -5.96 17.45
C GLU A 182 0.47 -4.88 18.37
N GLN A 183 0.29 -3.65 17.87
CA GLN A 183 -0.44 -2.62 18.60
C GLN A 183 -1.90 -2.98 18.85
N ILE A 184 -2.61 -3.55 17.87
CA ILE A 184 -4.00 -4.00 18.07
C ILE A 184 -4.04 -5.13 19.09
N LYS A 185 -3.23 -6.17 18.94
CA LYS A 185 -3.18 -7.30 19.88
C LYS A 185 -2.92 -6.83 21.32
N ALA A 186 -2.03 -5.86 21.49
CA ALA A 186 -1.71 -5.28 22.80
C ALA A 186 -2.89 -4.49 23.40
N ASN A 187 -3.76 -3.92 22.58
CA ASN A 187 -4.85 -3.04 23.01
C ASN A 187 -6.25 -3.67 22.91
N SER A 188 -6.39 -4.82 22.24
CA SER A 188 -7.62 -5.61 22.20
C SER A 188 -7.64 -6.52 23.43
N SER A 189 -8.31 -6.10 24.49
CA SER A 189 -8.74 -7.03 25.54
C SER A 189 -9.63 -8.09 24.90
N ARG A 190 -9.23 -9.36 25.07
CA ARG A 190 -9.86 -10.61 24.57
C ARG A 190 -11.33 -10.52 24.16
#